data_AF-A0A1C5TMU9-F1
#
_entry.id   AF-A0A1C5TMU9-F1
#
_cell.length_a   1.000
_cell.length_b   1.000
_cell.length_c   1.000
_cell.angle_alpha   90.00
_cell.angle_beta   90.00
_cell.angle_gamma   90.00
#
_symmetry.space_group_name_H-M   'P 1'
#
loop_
_entity.id
_entity.type
_entity.pdbx_description
1 polymer ?
#
loop_
_entity_poly.entity_id
_entity_poly.type
_entity_poly.pdbx_seq_one_letter_code
_entity_poly.pdbx_strand_id
1 'polypeptide(L)'
;MVSKITDKILPQVKEWQSRPLNPVYPFVFMDCIHYKVREDGRILSCAAYVVLGVTVEGYKDILSITVGANETSKFWLGMLNDLKKFSSDFKAVYNAPNETAALSELENIKEKWGKKYPYAVSNWENNWEDVSSFFQFSNGIRRIMYTTNIIEGLNRQYRKVTKTKSLFPSDTALEKMLYLASENVVRKWIQRYRNWDQVLN
;
A
#
# COMPACT_ATOMS: atom_id res chain seq x y z
N MET A 1 -31.50 -12.51 -0.32
CA MET A 1 -31.27 -13.62 -1.27
C MET A 1 -29.82 -13.65 -1.77
N VAL A 2 -29.28 -12.57 -2.34
CA VAL A 2 -27.86 -12.50 -2.78
C VAL A 2 -26.86 -12.63 -1.63
N SER A 3 -27.12 -12.02 -0.46
CA SER A 3 -26.23 -12.15 0.71
C SER A 3 -26.02 -13.61 1.15
N LYS A 4 -27.09 -14.42 1.18
CA LYS A 4 -27.02 -15.83 1.57
C LYS A 4 -26.16 -16.67 0.60
N ILE A 5 -26.08 -16.27 -0.67
CA ILE A 5 -25.21 -16.92 -1.65
C ILE A 5 -23.76 -16.51 -1.40
N THR A 6 -23.49 -15.24 -1.12
CA THR A 6 -22.13 -14.77 -0.81
C THR A 6 -21.65 -15.21 0.57
N ASP A 7 -22.52 -15.62 1.49
CA ASP A 7 -22.07 -16.21 2.76
C ASP A 7 -21.39 -17.57 2.55
N LYS A 8 -21.65 -18.26 1.42
CA LYS A 8 -20.98 -19.52 1.07
C LYS A 8 -19.49 -19.38 0.79
N ILE A 9 -18.98 -18.17 0.54
CA ILE A 9 -17.55 -17.94 0.32
C ILE A 9 -16.79 -17.74 1.64
N LEU A 10 -17.47 -17.56 2.78
CA LEU A 10 -16.79 -17.34 4.07
C LEU A 10 -15.81 -18.45 4.46
N PRO A 11 -16.10 -19.75 4.25
CA PRO A 11 -15.11 -20.80 4.48
C PRO A 11 -13.87 -20.64 3.60
N GLN A 12 -14.03 -20.24 2.33
CA GLN A 12 -12.92 -20.01 1.41
C GLN A 12 -12.09 -18.80 1.81
N VAL A 13 -12.72 -17.73 2.30
CA VAL A 13 -12.03 -16.56 2.87
C VAL A 13 -11.17 -17.00 4.06
N LYS A 14 -11.72 -17.81 4.98
CA LYS A 14 -10.99 -18.31 6.14
C LYS A 14 -9.84 -19.22 5.74
N GLU A 15 -10.07 -20.16 4.85
CA GLU A 15 -9.04 -21.06 4.32
C GLU A 15 -7.91 -20.28 3.66
N TRP A 16 -8.25 -19.26 2.86
CA TRP A 16 -7.28 -18.37 2.24
C TRP A 16 -6.50 -17.55 3.27
N GLN A 17 -7.15 -17.05 4.33
CA GLN A 17 -6.49 -16.33 5.43
C GLN A 17 -5.56 -17.25 6.23
N SER A 18 -5.87 -18.54 6.34
CA SER A 18 -5.08 -19.53 7.08
C SER A 18 -4.11 -20.33 6.20
N ARG A 19 -4.01 -20.02 4.91
CA ARG A 19 -3.18 -20.78 3.97
C ARG A 19 -1.70 -20.67 4.34
N PRO A 20 -0.89 -21.71 4.09
CA PRO A 20 0.56 -21.58 4.22
C PRO A 20 1.09 -20.54 3.23
N LEU A 21 2.00 -19.69 3.71
CA LEU A 21 2.72 -18.71 2.89
C LEU A 21 4.10 -19.24 2.53
N ASN A 22 4.75 -18.63 1.53
CA ASN A 22 6.14 -18.96 1.23
C ASN A 22 7.04 -18.59 2.41
N PRO A 23 8.15 -19.33 2.62
CA PRO A 23 9.04 -19.09 3.76
C PRO A 23 9.76 -17.73 3.68
N VAL A 24 9.95 -17.18 2.48
CA VAL A 24 10.67 -15.92 2.25
C VAL A 24 9.97 -15.08 1.19
N TYR A 25 9.80 -13.79 1.49
CA TYR A 25 9.36 -12.76 0.56
C TYR A 25 10.38 -11.61 0.60
N PRO A 26 11.20 -11.41 -0.45
CA PRO A 26 12.19 -10.32 -0.48
C PRO A 26 11.59 -8.91 -0.33
N PHE A 27 10.32 -8.74 -0.72
CA PHE A 27 9.58 -7.48 -0.54
C PHE A 27 8.21 -7.75 0.04
N VAL A 28 7.82 -6.94 1.02
CA VAL A 28 6.47 -6.91 1.58
C VAL A 28 6.01 -5.46 1.64
N PHE A 29 4.82 -5.21 1.14
CA PHE A 29 4.16 -3.91 1.11
C PHE A 29 2.92 -3.96 1.99
N MET A 30 2.69 -2.91 2.76
CA MET A 30 1.53 -2.76 3.63
C MET A 30 0.86 -1.42 3.34
N ASP A 31 -0.46 -1.42 3.22
CA ASP A 31 -1.24 -0.19 3.08
C ASP A 31 -2.62 -0.39 3.72
N CYS A 32 -3.32 0.71 4.01
CA CYS A 32 -4.66 0.69 4.55
C CYS A 32 -5.62 1.51 3.70
N ILE A 33 -6.85 1.00 3.54
CA ILE A 33 -7.94 1.74 2.91
C ILE A 33 -9.06 1.92 3.92
N HIS A 34 -9.48 3.18 4.08
CA HIS A 34 -10.56 3.52 4.99
C HIS A 34 -11.92 3.32 4.32
N TYR A 35 -12.82 2.64 5.02
CA TYR A 35 -14.20 2.39 4.62
C TYR A 35 -15.18 2.82 5.71
N LYS A 36 -16.46 2.89 5.33
CA LYS A 36 -17.57 3.10 6.27
C LYS A 36 -18.34 1.81 6.42
N VAL A 37 -18.48 1.36 7.66
CA VAL A 37 -19.26 0.17 8.03
C VAL A 37 -20.35 0.59 9.01
N ARG A 38 -21.52 -0.04 8.91
CA ARG A 38 -22.60 0.06 9.88
C ARG A 38 -22.52 -1.13 10.84
N GLU A 39 -22.35 -0.85 12.12
CA GLU A 39 -22.33 -1.85 13.18
C GLU A 39 -23.26 -1.38 14.30
N ASP A 40 -24.20 -2.23 14.73
CA ASP A 40 -25.20 -1.92 15.77
C ASP A 40 -25.91 -0.56 15.59
N GLY A 41 -26.24 -0.23 14.34
CA GLY A 41 -26.91 1.02 13.97
C GLY A 41 -26.02 2.26 13.93
N ARG A 42 -24.74 2.16 14.31
CA ARG A 42 -23.75 3.25 14.23
C ARG A 42 -22.90 3.12 12.97
N ILE A 43 -22.50 4.25 12.40
CA ILE A 43 -21.58 4.27 11.26
C ILE A 43 -20.16 4.48 11.80
N LEU A 44 -19.31 3.48 11.61
CA LEU A 44 -17.92 3.48 12.03
C LEU A 44 -17.00 3.63 10.81
N SER A 45 -15.81 4.19 11.06
CA SER A 45 -14.72 4.21 10.09
C SER A 45 -13.81 3.03 10.40
N CYS A 46 -13.75 2.06 9.50
CA CYS A 46 -12.83 0.92 9.61
C CYS A 46 -11.67 1.09 8.62
N ALA A 47 -10.53 0.51 8.93
CA ALA A 47 -9.40 0.39 8.01
C ALA A 47 -9.29 -1.06 7.54
N ALA A 48 -9.22 -1.25 6.22
CA ALA A 48 -8.83 -2.53 5.63
C ALA A 48 -7.32 -2.49 5.38
N TYR A 49 -6.57 -3.24 6.17
CA TYR A 49 -5.12 -3.42 6.04
C TYR A 49 -4.84 -4.51 5.03
N VAL A 50 -3.96 -4.21 4.07
CA VAL A 50 -3.62 -5.10 2.96
C VAL A 50 -2.12 -5.35 3.01
N VAL A 51 -1.75 -6.63 3.01
CA VAL A 51 -0.34 -7.07 2.96
C VAL A 51 -0.10 -7.77 1.62
N LEU A 52 0.88 -7.27 0.87
CA LEU A 52 1.24 -7.78 -0.46
C LEU A 52 2.73 -8.14 -0.46
N GLY A 53 3.06 -9.38 -0.79
CA GLY A 53 4.41 -9.88 -0.90
C GLY A 53 4.87 -10.06 -2.35
N VAL A 54 6.17 -9.99 -2.58
CA VAL A 54 6.82 -10.47 -3.80
C VAL A 54 7.66 -11.68 -3.43
N THR A 55 7.44 -12.81 -4.11
CA THR A 55 8.17 -14.07 -3.85
C THR A 55 9.62 -13.97 -4.31
N VAL A 56 10.46 -14.93 -3.92
CA VAL A 56 11.84 -15.03 -4.42
C VAL A 56 11.90 -15.23 -5.93
N GLU A 57 10.88 -15.82 -6.53
CA GLU A 57 10.72 -15.94 -7.97
C GLU A 57 10.08 -14.69 -8.59
N GLY A 58 9.86 -13.61 -7.85
CA GLY A 58 9.39 -12.31 -8.38
C GLY A 58 7.90 -12.25 -8.73
N TYR A 59 7.11 -13.20 -8.26
CA TYR A 59 5.65 -13.18 -8.39
C TYR A 59 5.03 -12.38 -7.26
N LYS A 60 3.92 -11.71 -7.56
CA LYS A 60 3.15 -10.93 -6.58
C LYS A 60 2.13 -11.83 -5.92
N ASP A 61 1.98 -11.71 -4.60
CA ASP A 61 1.03 -12.45 -3.81
C ASP A 61 0.35 -11.52 -2.79
N ILE A 62 -0.95 -11.70 -2.57
CA ILE A 62 -1.69 -10.99 -1.52
C ILE A 62 -1.66 -11.90 -0.30
N LEU A 63 -0.93 -11.48 0.73
CA LEU A 63 -0.66 -12.30 1.91
C LEU A 63 -1.80 -12.21 2.92
N SER A 64 -2.37 -11.01 3.10
CA SER A 64 -3.46 -10.80 4.05
C SER A 64 -4.31 -9.59 3.68
N ILE A 65 -5.59 -9.67 4.04
CA ILE A 65 -6.52 -8.55 4.14
C ILE A 65 -7.21 -8.67 5.49
N THR A 66 -7.09 -7.63 6.32
CA THR A 66 -7.69 -7.61 7.66
C THR A 66 -8.46 -6.31 7.82
N VAL A 67 -9.74 -6.41 8.18
CA VAL A 67 -10.57 -5.25 8.52
C VAL A 67 -10.53 -5.07 10.03
N GLY A 68 -10.26 -3.85 10.49
CA GLY A 68 -10.30 -3.53 11.91
C GLY A 68 -10.68 -2.06 12.15
N ALA A 69 -11.05 -1.75 13.39
CA ALA A 69 -11.32 -0.39 13.83
C ALA A 69 -10.00 0.30 14.24
N ASN A 70 -9.62 1.43 13.61
CA ASN A 70 -9.09 2.62 14.31
C ASN A 70 -8.66 3.81 13.41
N GLU A 71 -8.69 4.97 14.08
CA GLU A 71 -8.11 6.33 13.93
C GLU A 71 -8.03 7.10 12.57
N THR A 72 -8.98 8.03 12.46
CA THR A 72 -8.95 9.39 11.89
C THR A 72 -8.15 9.69 10.62
N SER A 73 -8.81 9.47 9.47
CA SER A 73 -8.41 9.89 8.13
C SER A 73 -8.67 11.38 7.77
N LYS A 74 -8.64 12.32 8.72
CA LYS A 74 -8.95 13.75 8.47
C LYS A 74 -7.68 14.57 8.17
N PHE A 75 -7.21 14.55 6.92
CA PHE A 75 -6.19 15.51 6.44
C PHE A 75 -6.17 15.74 4.91
N TRP A 76 -6.73 14.83 4.11
CA TRP A 76 -6.28 14.68 2.71
C TRP A 76 -7.00 15.47 1.61
N LEU A 77 -8.11 16.16 1.89
CA LEU A 77 -8.99 16.70 0.82
C LEU A 77 -8.65 18.11 0.30
N GLY A 78 -7.71 18.84 0.92
CA GLY A 78 -7.32 20.20 0.50
C GLY A 78 -5.98 20.33 -0.26
N MET A 79 -5.26 19.23 -0.50
CA MET A 79 -3.80 19.27 -0.74
C MET A 79 -3.35 18.73 -2.12
N LEU A 80 -4.28 18.45 -3.04
CA LEU A 80 -4.03 17.55 -4.18
C LEU A 80 -3.15 18.10 -5.32
N ASN A 81 -3.00 19.41 -5.47
CA ASN A 81 -2.18 19.99 -6.54
C ASN A 81 -0.74 20.27 -6.09
N ASP A 82 -0.57 20.82 -4.88
CA ASP A 82 0.77 21.05 -4.31
C ASP A 82 1.47 19.75 -3.95
N LEU A 83 0.73 18.72 -3.48
CA LEU A 83 1.29 17.40 -3.22
C LEU A 83 1.89 16.74 -4.45
N LYS A 84 1.31 16.95 -5.63
CA LYS A 84 1.88 16.38 -6.86
C LYS A 84 3.25 16.97 -7.13
N LYS A 85 3.40 18.29 -6.97
CA LYS A 85 4.67 18.97 -7.17
C LYS A 85 5.68 18.63 -6.08
N PHE A 86 5.26 18.64 -4.82
CA PHE A 86 6.08 18.21 -3.69
C PHE A 86 6.57 16.76 -3.88
N SER A 87 5.66 15.82 -4.17
CA SER A 87 6.01 14.42 -4.44
C SER A 87 6.93 14.26 -5.64
N SER A 88 6.75 15.08 -6.69
CA SER A 88 7.62 15.09 -7.87
C SER A 88 9.03 15.58 -7.55
N ASP A 89 9.16 16.67 -6.79
CA ASP A 89 10.47 17.18 -6.37
C ASP A 89 11.15 16.19 -5.43
N PHE A 90 10.39 15.60 -4.50
CA PHE A 90 10.89 14.65 -3.52
C PHE A 90 11.48 13.38 -4.16
N LYS A 91 11.12 13.07 -5.41
CA LYS A 91 11.73 11.97 -6.15
C LYS A 91 13.24 12.10 -6.31
N ALA A 92 13.77 13.32 -6.30
CA ALA A 92 15.21 13.55 -6.38
C ALA A 92 15.95 12.91 -5.21
N VAL A 93 15.39 12.97 -3.99
CA VAL A 93 15.98 12.40 -2.76
C VAL A 93 16.20 10.90 -2.92
N TYR A 94 15.14 10.12 -3.21
CA TYR A 94 15.26 8.65 -3.28
C TYR A 94 15.78 8.13 -4.63
N ASN A 95 15.86 8.94 -5.69
CA ASN A 95 16.56 8.54 -6.92
C ASN A 95 18.05 8.91 -6.92
N ALA A 96 18.53 9.58 -5.88
CA ALA A 96 19.93 9.92 -5.74
C ALA A 96 20.81 8.66 -5.79
N PRO A 97 22.02 8.75 -6.40
CA PRO A 97 22.89 7.61 -6.58
C PRO A 97 23.40 7.05 -5.24
N ASN A 98 23.64 7.93 -4.26
CA ASN A 98 24.19 7.60 -2.94
C ASN A 98 23.57 8.50 -1.86
N GLU A 99 23.84 8.15 -0.60
CA GLU A 99 23.33 8.86 0.57
C GLU A 99 23.75 10.33 0.62
N THR A 100 25.00 10.66 0.27
CA THR A 100 25.50 12.04 0.27
C THR A 100 24.74 12.92 -0.72
N ALA A 101 24.49 12.42 -1.92
CA ALA A 101 23.67 13.12 -2.91
C ALA A 101 22.22 13.26 -2.44
N ALA A 102 21.67 12.24 -1.77
CA ALA A 102 20.32 12.26 -1.24
C ALA A 102 20.14 13.31 -0.12
N LEU A 103 21.15 13.46 0.75
CA LEU A 103 21.19 14.50 1.78
C LEU A 103 21.15 15.90 1.15
N SER A 104 21.96 16.14 0.12
CA SER A 104 21.95 17.42 -0.61
C SER A 104 20.58 17.70 -1.25
N GLU A 105 19.92 16.67 -1.81
CA GLU A 105 18.57 16.83 -2.33
C GLU A 105 17.53 17.06 -1.23
N LEU A 106 17.69 16.47 -0.05
CA LEU A 106 16.81 16.72 1.10
C LEU A 106 16.93 18.17 1.59
N GLU A 107 18.13 18.74 1.58
CA GLU A 107 18.36 20.17 1.87
C GLU A 107 17.64 21.06 0.85
N ASN A 108 17.76 20.75 -0.45
CA ASN A 108 17.01 21.46 -1.50
C ASN A 108 15.49 21.40 -1.28
N ILE A 109 14.97 20.24 -0.85
CA ILE A 109 13.56 20.08 -0.49
C ILE A 109 13.19 20.92 0.73
N LYS A 110 14.04 20.95 1.76
CA LYS A 110 13.82 21.76 2.96
C LYS A 110 13.74 23.25 2.63
N GLU A 111 14.64 23.77 1.80
CA GLU A 111 14.60 25.17 1.37
C GLU A 111 13.30 25.50 0.63
N LYS A 112 12.91 24.63 -0.31
CA LYS A 112 11.77 24.87 -1.19
C LYS A 112 10.42 24.66 -0.50
N TRP A 113 10.31 23.64 0.36
CA TRP A 113 9.04 23.17 0.91
C TRP A 113 8.95 23.22 2.44
N GLY A 114 10.06 23.40 3.16
CA GLY A 114 10.11 23.32 4.63
C GLY A 114 9.21 24.32 5.35
N LYS A 115 8.97 25.52 4.79
CA LYS A 115 8.01 26.48 5.36
C LYS A 115 6.56 26.00 5.26
N LYS A 116 6.22 25.25 4.19
CA LYS A 116 4.86 24.81 3.87
C LYS A 116 4.56 23.41 4.42
N TYR A 117 5.56 22.53 4.45
CA TYR A 117 5.47 21.16 4.95
C TYR A 117 6.55 20.86 6.00
N PRO A 118 6.63 21.65 7.10
CA PRO A 118 7.70 21.52 8.09
C PRO A 118 7.75 20.13 8.73
N TYR A 119 6.59 19.55 9.04
CA TYR A 119 6.48 18.20 9.61
C TYR A 119 6.95 17.10 8.65
N ALA A 120 6.72 17.25 7.34
CA ALA A 120 7.16 16.24 6.38
C ALA A 120 8.69 16.22 6.28
N VAL A 121 9.31 17.41 6.25
CA VAL A 121 10.77 17.55 6.19
C VAL A 121 11.39 17.11 7.51
N SER A 122 10.90 17.58 8.66
CA SER A 122 11.46 17.20 9.96
C SER A 122 11.30 15.72 10.26
N ASN A 123 10.21 15.08 9.82
CA ASN A 123 10.08 13.63 9.94
C ASN A 123 11.16 12.89 9.14
N TRP A 124 11.52 13.36 7.95
CA TRP A 124 12.59 12.75 7.17
C TRP A 124 13.97 13.01 7.77
N GLU A 125 14.24 14.21 8.28
CA GLU A 125 15.49 14.51 8.99
C GLU A 125 15.65 13.66 10.25
N ASN A 126 14.58 13.53 11.05
CA ASN A 126 14.60 12.79 12.31
C ASN A 126 14.74 11.27 12.12
N ASN A 127 14.28 10.72 11.00
CA ASN A 127 14.35 9.29 10.69
C ASN A 127 15.39 9.01 9.59
N TRP A 128 16.34 9.92 9.35
CA TRP A 128 17.27 9.81 8.22
C TRP A 128 18.11 8.54 8.30
N GLU A 129 18.56 8.13 9.49
CA GLU A 129 19.38 6.91 9.68
C GLU A 129 18.67 5.64 9.20
N ASP A 130 17.37 5.52 9.50
CA ASP A 130 16.56 4.38 9.04
C ASP A 130 16.34 4.45 7.53
N VAL A 131 16.08 5.65 7.02
CA VAL A 131 15.75 5.87 5.61
C VAL A 131 17.00 5.76 4.72
N SER A 132 18.17 6.15 5.19
CA SER A 132 19.39 6.16 4.39
C SER A 132 19.92 4.77 4.08
N SER A 133 19.54 3.77 4.89
CA SER A 133 19.73 2.34 4.60
C SER A 133 19.17 1.94 3.22
N PHE A 134 18.19 2.68 2.71
CA PHE A 134 17.68 2.55 1.33
C PHE A 134 18.80 2.67 0.27
N PHE A 135 19.81 3.51 0.50
CA PHE A 135 20.93 3.71 -0.43
C PHE A 135 21.98 2.59 -0.38
N GLN A 136 21.81 1.56 0.45
CA GLN A 136 22.65 0.37 0.42
C GLN A 136 22.24 -0.59 -0.70
N PHE A 137 20.99 -0.52 -1.16
CA PHE A 137 20.45 -1.43 -2.17
C PHE A 137 20.77 -1.00 -3.60
N SER A 138 20.73 -1.94 -4.55
CA SER A 138 20.91 -1.66 -5.99
C SER A 138 19.74 -0.82 -6.54
N ASN A 139 19.95 -0.13 -7.67
CA ASN A 139 18.91 0.68 -8.31
C ASN A 139 17.65 -0.16 -8.65
N GLY A 140 17.83 -1.43 -9.05
CA GLY A 140 16.73 -2.35 -9.32
C GLY A 140 15.84 -2.59 -8.09
N ILE A 141 16.45 -2.85 -6.94
CA ILE A 141 15.77 -3.04 -5.65
C ILE A 141 15.09 -1.74 -5.20
N ARG A 142 15.82 -0.61 -5.25
CA ARG A 142 15.27 0.73 -4.92
C ARG A 142 14.02 1.04 -5.74
N ARG A 143 14.03 0.74 -7.03
CA ARG A 143 12.89 0.96 -7.93
C ARG A 143 11.65 0.17 -7.55
N ILE A 144 11.81 -1.05 -7.06
CA ILE A 144 10.69 -1.85 -6.57
C ILE A 144 10.10 -1.20 -5.31
N MET A 145 10.94 -0.74 -4.39
CA MET A 145 10.51 -0.11 -3.14
C MET A 145 9.76 1.22 -3.36
N TYR A 146 10.32 2.18 -4.11
CA TYR A 146 9.72 3.52 -4.21
C TYR A 146 8.54 3.62 -5.18
N THR A 147 8.41 2.69 -6.14
CA THR A 147 7.37 2.87 -7.16
C THR A 147 5.97 2.61 -6.64
N THR A 148 5.81 1.87 -5.52
CA THR A 148 4.53 1.48 -4.86
C THR A 148 3.40 1.02 -5.80
N ASN A 149 3.70 0.83 -7.09
CA ASN A 149 2.75 0.71 -8.18
C ASN A 149 1.87 -0.53 -8.01
N ILE A 150 2.43 -1.57 -7.38
CA ILE A 150 1.72 -2.82 -7.15
C ILE A 150 0.65 -2.68 -6.09
N ILE A 151 0.95 -2.02 -4.96
CA ILE A 151 0.00 -1.83 -3.87
C ILE A 151 -1.00 -0.72 -4.21
N GLU A 152 -0.56 0.35 -4.87
CA GLU A 152 -1.45 1.37 -5.43
C GLU A 152 -2.38 0.79 -6.50
N GLY A 153 -1.86 -0.07 -7.37
CA GLY A 153 -2.62 -0.77 -8.40
C GLY A 153 -3.70 -1.66 -7.80
N LEU A 154 -3.38 -2.39 -6.73
CA LEU A 154 -4.33 -3.20 -5.96
C LEU A 154 -5.40 -2.34 -5.30
N ASN A 155 -4.98 -1.27 -4.60
CA ASN A 155 -5.90 -0.35 -3.93
C ASN A 155 -6.85 0.34 -4.91
N ARG A 156 -6.40 0.63 -6.13
CA ARG A 156 -7.27 1.14 -7.20
C ARG A 156 -8.36 0.15 -7.58
N GLN A 157 -8.06 -1.15 -7.62
CA GLN A 157 -9.08 -2.17 -7.90
C GLN A 157 -10.09 -2.28 -6.76
N TYR A 158 -9.64 -2.25 -5.51
CA TYR A 158 -10.54 -2.20 -4.35
C TYR A 158 -11.45 -0.99 -4.41
N ARG A 159 -10.89 0.22 -4.60
CA ARG A 159 -11.69 1.45 -4.74
C ARG A 159 -12.69 1.36 -5.91
N LYS A 160 -12.32 0.71 -7.02
CA LYS A 160 -13.21 0.53 -8.18
C LYS A 160 -14.42 -0.35 -7.83
N VAL A 161 -14.21 -1.49 -7.18
CA VAL A 161 -15.32 -2.41 -6.83
C VAL A 161 -16.19 -1.89 -5.69
N THR A 162 -15.62 -1.10 -4.78
CA THR A 162 -16.35 -0.53 -3.65
C THR A 162 -16.97 0.83 -3.97
N LYS A 163 -16.69 1.45 -5.12
CA LYS A 163 -17.13 2.83 -5.45
C LYS A 163 -18.63 3.04 -5.31
N THR A 164 -19.45 2.04 -5.65
CA THR A 164 -20.91 2.12 -5.58
C THR A 164 -21.47 1.84 -4.19
N LYS A 165 -20.65 1.37 -3.25
CA LYS A 165 -21.04 1.03 -1.87
C LYS A 165 -20.38 2.02 -0.92
N SER A 166 -21.10 3.10 -0.63
CA SER A 166 -20.66 4.12 0.34
C SER A 166 -20.72 3.66 1.79
N LEU A 167 -21.50 2.62 2.09
CA LEU A 167 -21.66 2.06 3.43
C LEU A 167 -21.80 0.53 3.35
N PHE A 168 -20.99 -0.17 4.13
CA PHE A 168 -21.05 -1.62 4.27
C PHE A 168 -21.90 -2.02 5.50
N PRO A 169 -22.67 -3.11 5.44
CA PRO A 169 -23.56 -3.51 6.54
C PRO A 169 -22.84 -4.22 7.70
N SER A 170 -21.58 -4.63 7.52
CA SER A 170 -20.71 -5.20 8.54
C SER A 170 -19.27 -5.32 8.00
N ASP A 171 -18.30 -5.54 8.88
CA ASP A 171 -16.90 -5.80 8.50
C ASP A 171 -16.79 -7.04 7.62
N THR A 172 -17.49 -8.12 7.97
CA THR A 172 -17.55 -9.35 7.17
C THR A 172 -18.07 -9.12 5.75
N ALA A 173 -19.00 -8.18 5.56
CA ALA A 173 -19.49 -7.86 4.22
C ALA A 173 -18.45 -7.11 3.38
N LEU A 174 -17.63 -6.26 4.02
CA LEU A 174 -16.49 -5.60 3.40
C LEU A 174 -15.38 -6.62 3.05
N GLU A 175 -15.01 -7.49 3.99
CA GLU A 175 -14.00 -8.54 3.79
C GLU A 175 -14.32 -9.44 2.60
N LYS A 176 -15.57 -9.94 2.52
CA LYS A 176 -16.03 -10.73 1.37
C LYS A 176 -15.83 -10.02 0.04
N MET A 177 -16.12 -8.72 -0.01
CA MET A 177 -15.98 -7.93 -1.23
C MET A 177 -14.52 -7.75 -1.62
N LEU A 178 -13.65 -7.44 -0.65
CA LEU A 178 -12.22 -7.27 -0.88
C LEU A 178 -11.56 -8.59 -1.29
N TYR A 179 -11.95 -9.72 -0.68
CA TYR A 179 -11.51 -11.05 -1.06
C TYR A 179 -11.84 -11.37 -2.52
N LEU A 180 -13.11 -11.22 -2.93
CA LEU A 180 -13.52 -11.48 -4.32
C LEU A 180 -12.82 -10.56 -5.32
N ALA A 181 -12.57 -9.30 -4.94
CA ALA A 181 -11.79 -8.39 -5.76
C ALA A 181 -10.33 -8.86 -5.91
N SER A 182 -9.75 -9.37 -4.82
CA SER A 182 -8.40 -9.92 -4.77
C SER A 182 -8.25 -11.10 -5.71
N GLU A 183 -9.17 -12.07 -5.67
CA GLU A 183 -9.17 -13.20 -6.59
C GLU A 183 -9.16 -12.76 -8.05
N ASN A 184 -9.99 -11.77 -8.39
CA ASN A 184 -10.05 -11.23 -9.75
C ASN A 184 -8.75 -10.51 -10.18
N VAL A 185 -8.03 -9.92 -9.23
CA VAL A 185 -6.71 -9.30 -9.48
C VAL A 185 -5.64 -10.36 -9.63
N VAL A 186 -5.57 -11.31 -8.71
CA VAL A 186 -4.58 -12.40 -8.70
C VAL A 186 -4.66 -13.23 -9.97
N ARG A 187 -5.87 -13.52 -10.48
CA ARG A 187 -6.07 -14.20 -11.78
C ARG A 187 -5.35 -13.52 -12.97
N LYS A 188 -5.03 -12.23 -12.85
CA LYS A 188 -4.34 -11.45 -13.89
C LYS A 188 -2.84 -11.30 -13.61
N TRP A 189 -2.38 -11.61 -12.40
CA TRP A 189 -0.97 -11.53 -12.00
C TRP A 189 -0.20 -12.77 -12.43
N ILE A 190 -0.14 -12.99 -13.74
CA ILE A 190 0.56 -14.13 -14.33
C ILE A 190 2.04 -13.82 -14.64
N GLN A 191 2.41 -12.55 -14.66
CA GLN A 191 3.76 -12.10 -15.02
C GLN A 191 4.60 -11.77 -13.79
N ARG A 192 5.83 -12.28 -13.82
CA ARG A 192 6.92 -11.92 -12.90
C ARG A 192 7.32 -10.45 -13.09
N TYR A 193 7.91 -9.85 -12.05
CA TYR A 193 8.59 -8.57 -12.19
C TYR A 193 9.58 -8.56 -13.36
N ARG A 194 9.55 -7.49 -14.15
CA ARG A 194 10.46 -7.33 -15.29
C ARG A 194 11.89 -7.21 -14.77
N ASN A 195 12.83 -7.88 -15.44
CA ASN A 195 14.25 -7.92 -15.09
C ASN A 195 14.52 -8.46 -13.67
N TRP A 196 13.64 -9.31 -13.12
CA TRP A 196 13.79 -9.84 -11.77
C TRP A 196 15.11 -10.57 -11.52
N ASP A 197 15.63 -11.28 -12.53
CA ASP A 197 16.93 -11.97 -12.42
C ASP A 197 18.11 -11.00 -12.22
N GLN A 198 17.95 -9.72 -12.56
CA GLN A 198 18.97 -8.68 -12.31
C GLN A 198 18.78 -7.98 -10.97
N VAL A 199 17.67 -8.22 -10.28
CA VAL A 199 17.34 -7.60 -8.99
C VAL A 199 17.91 -8.41 -7.83
N LEU A 200 17.98 -9.74 -7.97
CA LEU A 200 18.48 -10.65 -6.94
C LEU A 200 19.97 -11.01 -7.08
N ASN A 201 20.62 -10.59 -8.17
CA ASN A 201 22.04 -10.81 -8.42
C ASN A 201 22.89 -9.60 -8.02
#